data_AF-A0A8T2C1M9-F1
#
_entry.id   AF-A0A8T2C1M9-F1
#
_cell.length_a   1.000
_cell.length_b   1.000
_cell.length_c   1.000
_cell.angle_alpha   90.00
_cell.angle_beta   90.00
_cell.angle_gamma   90.00
#
_symmetry.space_group_name_H-M   'P 1'
#
loop_
_entity.id
_entity.type
_entity.pdbx_description
1 polymer ?
#
loop_
_entity_poly.entity_id
_entity_poly.type
_entity_poly.pdbx_seq_one_letter_code
_entity_poly.pdbx_strand_id
1 'polypeptide(L)'
;MAEKKRVKYLVVDAFAESAFKGNPAAVCLLDDDNDNERDDAWLQSLAAEFNLSETCFLTPIIGDFPRFRLRWFTPVAEVDLCGHATLASAHVLFSTGLIDSETVEFDTLSGALTAKHLKIDDEIELDFPVVPTFEVNYIDDDLSLFSKALNGATIVDVKATKKDILVVLSSWEAVIDLKPRLDEISKCPCEGMMVTASASAGSTFDFCSRYFAPRFGINEVIII
;
A
#
# COMPACT_ATOMS: atom_id res chain seq x y z
N MET A 1 0.27 14.24 37.57
CA MET A 1 0.07 14.14 36.10
C MET A 1 -0.46 12.74 35.84
N ALA A 2 -1.52 12.58 35.05
CA ALA A 2 -1.97 11.25 34.65
C ALA A 2 -0.82 10.49 33.97
N GLU A 3 -0.69 9.20 34.25
CA GLU A 3 0.34 8.36 33.65
C GLU A 3 0.04 8.24 32.15
N LYS A 4 0.94 8.77 31.30
CA LYS A 4 0.74 8.71 29.84
C LYS A 4 0.97 7.26 29.37
N LYS A 5 -0.05 6.65 28.77
CA LYS A 5 0.04 5.31 28.20
C LYS A 5 1.00 5.30 27.01
N ARG A 6 2.06 4.50 27.09
CA ARG A 6 3.06 4.38 26.03
C ARG A 6 2.51 3.57 24.86
N VAL A 7 3.04 3.81 23.67
CA VAL A 7 2.78 2.99 22.47
C VAL A 7 4.09 2.37 22.03
N LYS A 8 4.09 1.04 21.89
CA LYS A 8 5.19 0.32 21.25
C LYS A 8 4.98 0.38 19.75
N TYR A 9 6.04 0.68 19.01
CA TYR A 9 6.00 0.67 17.57
C TYR A 9 7.28 0.08 17.00
N LEU A 10 7.17 -0.44 15.79
CA LEU A 10 8.29 -0.82 14.94
C LEU A 10 8.14 -0.10 13.60
N VAL A 11 9.25 0.27 12.97
CA VAL A 11 9.24 0.72 11.58
C VAL A 11 9.77 -0.43 10.74
N VAL A 12 8.98 -0.85 9.75
CA VAL A 12 9.29 -1.98 8.88
C VAL A 12 9.31 -1.51 7.44
N ASP A 13 10.42 -1.81 6.77
CA ASP A 13 10.62 -1.62 5.34
C ASP A 13 10.01 -2.81 4.59
N ALA A 14 8.77 -2.67 4.11
CA ALA A 14 8.10 -3.73 3.37
C ALA A 14 8.67 -3.88 1.96
N PHE A 15 8.64 -5.10 1.42
CA PHE A 15 9.19 -5.44 0.11
C PHE A 15 10.70 -5.17 -0.03
N ALA A 16 11.45 -5.42 1.04
CA ALA A 16 12.89 -5.21 1.08
C ALA A 16 13.62 -6.32 1.85
N GLU A 17 14.81 -6.66 1.36
CA GLU A 17 15.74 -7.59 2.04
C GLU A 17 16.76 -6.86 2.93
N SER A 18 16.79 -5.52 2.89
CA SER A 18 17.74 -4.70 3.65
C SER A 18 17.12 -3.37 4.05
N ALA A 19 17.62 -2.80 5.16
CA ALA A 19 17.12 -1.54 5.69
C ALA A 19 17.23 -0.38 4.69
N PHE A 20 16.31 0.58 4.80
CA PHE A 20 16.23 1.79 3.99
C PHE A 20 15.94 1.51 2.50
N LYS A 21 15.28 0.40 2.22
CA LYS A 21 14.77 -0.01 0.90
C LYS A 21 13.29 -0.33 1.01
N GLY A 22 12.60 -0.49 -0.12
CA GLY A 22 11.18 -0.80 -0.12
C GLY A 22 10.31 0.36 0.39
N ASN A 23 9.14 0.04 0.94
CA ASN A 23 8.17 1.02 1.40
C ASN A 23 7.99 0.93 2.94
N PRO A 24 8.42 1.95 3.70
CA PRO A 24 8.37 1.92 5.15
C PRO A 24 6.95 2.12 5.69
N ALA A 25 6.58 1.32 6.70
CA ALA A 25 5.38 1.52 7.49
C ALA A 25 5.70 1.49 9.00
N ALA A 26 5.09 2.41 9.76
CA ALA A 26 5.14 2.36 11.22
C ALA A 26 4.02 1.44 11.73
N VAL A 27 4.36 0.41 12.51
CA VAL A 27 3.40 -0.55 13.09
C VAL A 27 3.29 -0.30 14.58
N CYS A 28 2.18 0.28 15.01
CA CYS A 28 1.86 0.58 16.40
C CYS A 28 1.03 -0.54 17.04
N LEU A 29 1.45 -1.00 18.21
CA LEU A 29 0.75 -2.02 18.99
C LEU A 29 -0.07 -1.34 20.10
N LEU A 30 -1.38 -1.56 20.08
CA LEU A 30 -2.34 -1.05 21.07
C LEU A 30 -2.82 -2.20 21.98
N ASP A 31 -3.15 -1.87 23.24
CA ASP A 31 -3.45 -2.89 24.25
C ASP A 31 -4.91 -3.39 24.19
N ASP A 32 -5.88 -2.49 23.96
CA ASP A 32 -7.29 -2.82 23.75
C ASP A 32 -8.04 -1.70 23.00
N ASP A 33 -9.26 -2.01 22.53
CA ASP A 33 -10.17 -1.10 21.83
C ASP A 33 -11.00 -0.22 22.78
N ASN A 34 -10.96 -0.46 24.09
CA ASN A 34 -11.70 0.30 25.09
C ASN A 34 -10.92 1.53 25.59
N ASP A 35 -9.78 1.80 24.96
CA ASP A 35 -8.95 2.96 25.22
C ASP A 35 -9.60 4.22 24.62
N ASN A 36 -10.54 4.81 25.38
CA ASN A 36 -11.19 6.07 25.04
C ASN A 36 -10.21 7.25 24.88
N GLU A 37 -8.92 7.08 25.18
CA GLU A 37 -7.89 8.09 24.97
C GLU A 37 -7.27 8.07 23.57
N ARG A 38 -7.51 7.01 22.77
CA ARG A 38 -6.92 6.80 21.44
C ARG A 38 -7.99 6.78 20.35
N ASP A 39 -8.76 7.86 20.28
CA ASP A 39 -9.76 8.08 19.24
C ASP A 39 -9.13 8.32 17.84
N ASP A 40 -9.98 8.47 16.82
CA ASP A 40 -9.54 8.67 15.44
C ASP A 40 -8.64 9.90 15.28
N ALA A 41 -8.90 10.97 16.03
CA ALA A 41 -8.10 12.18 15.99
C ALA A 41 -6.69 11.94 16.56
N TRP A 42 -6.58 11.13 17.61
CA TRP A 42 -5.30 10.72 18.16
C TRP A 42 -4.50 9.85 17.19
N LEU A 43 -5.13 8.83 16.59
CA LEU A 43 -4.49 7.94 15.60
C LEU A 43 -3.98 8.74 14.40
N GLN A 44 -4.81 9.63 13.87
CA GLN A 44 -4.45 10.52 12.78
C GLN A 44 -3.27 11.44 13.13
N SER A 45 -3.26 11.98 14.35
CA SER A 45 -2.18 12.87 14.82
C SER A 45 -0.85 12.12 14.92
N LEU A 46 -0.86 10.87 15.40
CA LEU A 46 0.36 10.06 15.47
C LEU A 46 0.85 9.64 14.07
N ALA A 47 -0.06 9.30 13.15
CA ALA A 47 0.31 9.02 11.77
C ALA A 47 0.94 10.24 11.08
N ALA A 48 0.41 11.44 11.34
CA ALA A 48 0.98 12.69 10.85
C ALA A 48 2.38 12.97 11.44
N GLU A 49 2.61 12.63 12.72
CA GLU A 49 3.92 12.78 13.38
C GLU A 49 4.98 11.85 12.75
N PHE A 50 4.63 10.60 12.43
CA PHE A 50 5.54 9.69 11.75
C PHE A 50 5.89 10.16 10.34
N ASN A 51 4.94 10.75 9.63
CA ASN A 51 5.10 11.27 8.26
C ASN A 51 5.71 10.23 7.28
N LEU A 52 5.32 8.97 7.45
CA LEU A 52 5.56 7.88 6.51
C LEU A 52 4.37 7.74 5.57
N SER A 53 4.49 6.90 4.53
CA SER A 53 3.37 6.58 3.64
C SER A 53 2.17 6.12 4.46
N GLU A 54 2.37 5.15 5.36
CA GLU A 54 1.33 4.63 6.23
C GLU A 54 1.80 4.32 7.66
N THR A 55 0.89 4.52 8.61
CA THR A 55 0.98 4.07 10.00
C THR A 55 -0.14 3.08 10.28
N CYS A 56 0.23 1.88 10.75
CA CYS A 56 -0.67 0.81 11.14
C CYS A 56 -0.95 0.85 12.64
N PHE A 57 -2.18 0.58 13.02
CA PHE A 57 -2.58 0.38 14.40
C PHE A 57 -3.18 -1.01 14.56
N LEU A 58 -2.51 -1.84 15.34
CA LEU A 58 -2.93 -3.20 15.68
C LEU A 58 -3.53 -3.24 17.08
N THR A 59 -4.78 -3.65 17.19
CA THR A 59 -5.44 -3.93 18.46
C THR A 59 -5.84 -5.40 18.52
N PRO A 60 -5.44 -6.18 19.54
CA PRO A 60 -5.79 -7.59 19.62
C PRO A 60 -7.30 -7.79 19.81
N ILE A 61 -7.87 -8.74 19.08
CA ILE A 61 -9.25 -9.19 19.24
C ILE A 61 -9.23 -10.55 19.94
N ILE A 62 -9.88 -10.65 21.10
CA ILE A 62 -9.96 -11.91 21.86
C ILE A 62 -10.81 -12.92 21.07
N GLY A 63 -10.25 -14.10 20.81
CA GLY A 63 -10.91 -15.18 20.10
C GLY A 63 -10.11 -16.49 20.14
N ASP A 64 -10.60 -17.51 19.43
CA ASP A 64 -10.01 -18.86 19.41
C ASP A 64 -8.72 -18.96 18.59
N PHE A 65 -8.45 -17.97 17.73
CA PHE A 65 -7.26 -17.87 16.89
C PHE A 65 -6.77 -16.41 16.86
N PRO A 66 -5.52 -16.14 16.43
CA PRO A 66 -4.98 -14.78 16.43
C PRO A 66 -5.74 -13.86 15.48
N ARG A 67 -6.34 -12.82 16.05
CA ARG A 67 -7.09 -11.79 15.33
C ARG A 67 -6.71 -10.41 15.84
N PHE A 68 -6.62 -9.45 14.92
CA PHE A 68 -6.34 -8.07 15.26
C PHE A 68 -7.27 -7.15 14.48
N ARG A 69 -7.75 -6.08 15.11
CA ARG A 69 -8.20 -4.92 14.36
C ARG A 69 -6.97 -4.25 13.77
N LEU A 70 -7.00 -4.01 12.47
CA LEU A 70 -5.94 -3.31 11.77
C LEU A 70 -6.52 -2.09 11.06
N ARG A 71 -5.98 -0.92 11.40
CA ARG A 71 -6.32 0.37 10.79
C ARG A 71 -5.07 0.98 10.19
N TRP A 72 -5.19 1.63 9.03
CA TRP A 72 -4.09 2.30 8.35
C TRP A 72 -4.39 3.77 8.18
N PHE A 73 -3.43 4.59 8.56
CA PHE A 73 -3.51 6.03 8.42
C PHE A 73 -2.36 6.53 7.58
N THR A 74 -2.68 7.29 6.55
CA THR A 74 -1.74 8.23 5.93
C THR A 74 -1.56 9.43 6.87
N PRO A 75 -0.64 10.37 6.60
CA PRO A 75 -0.51 11.60 7.39
C PRO A 75 -1.78 12.47 7.42
N VAL A 76 -2.76 12.23 6.54
CA VAL A 76 -3.94 13.10 6.38
C VAL A 76 -5.29 12.41 6.53
N ALA A 77 -5.36 11.08 6.35
CA ALA A 77 -6.62 10.33 6.43
C ALA A 77 -6.38 8.83 6.72
N GLU A 78 -7.40 8.18 7.27
CA GLU A 78 -7.53 6.72 7.29
C GLU A 78 -7.81 6.17 5.88
N VAL A 79 -7.27 5.00 5.55
CA VAL A 79 -7.49 4.32 4.27
C VAL A 79 -8.10 2.94 4.47
N ASP A 80 -8.93 2.51 3.52
CA ASP A 80 -9.68 1.26 3.63
C ASP A 80 -8.80 0.00 3.52
N LEU A 81 -7.70 0.08 2.77
CA LEU A 81 -6.80 -1.05 2.48
C LEU A 81 -5.39 -0.53 2.16
N CYS A 82 -4.36 -1.15 2.75
CA CYS A 82 -2.97 -0.89 2.37
C CYS A 82 -2.12 -2.17 2.38
N GLY A 83 -1.59 -2.55 1.21
CA GLY A 83 -0.90 -3.83 1.04
C GLY A 83 0.41 -3.94 1.82
N HIS A 84 1.38 -3.05 1.54
CA HIS A 84 2.70 -3.10 2.17
C HIS A 84 2.63 -2.90 3.69
N ALA A 85 1.68 -2.09 4.16
CA ALA A 85 1.50 -1.82 5.58
C ALA A 85 0.81 -3.01 6.30
N THR A 86 -0.03 -3.78 5.60
CA THR A 86 -0.51 -5.09 6.08
C THR A 86 0.64 -6.09 6.16
N LEU A 87 1.50 -6.16 5.14
CA LEU A 87 2.69 -7.01 5.13
C LEU A 87 3.62 -6.70 6.31
N ALA A 88 3.90 -5.42 6.54
CA ALA A 88 4.67 -4.94 7.68
C ALA A 88 4.03 -5.35 9.02
N SER A 89 2.71 -5.22 9.14
CA SER A 89 1.96 -5.60 10.35
C SER A 89 2.07 -7.10 10.64
N ALA A 90 1.86 -7.94 9.61
CA ALA A 90 2.03 -9.38 9.70
C ALA A 90 3.48 -9.76 10.06
N HIS A 91 4.47 -9.13 9.42
CA HIS A 91 5.88 -9.33 9.71
C HIS A 91 6.21 -9.04 11.18
N VAL A 92 5.70 -7.94 11.75
CA VAL A 92 5.87 -7.64 13.17
C VAL A 92 5.30 -8.74 14.04
N LEU A 93 4.06 -9.19 13.77
CA LEU A 93 3.42 -10.22 14.60
C LEU A 93 4.18 -11.55 14.59
N PHE A 94 4.60 -12.01 13.40
CA PHE A 94 5.34 -13.27 13.25
C PHE A 94 6.77 -13.16 13.81
N SER A 95 7.54 -12.13 13.42
CA SER A 95 8.96 -12.01 13.79
C SER A 95 9.20 -11.73 15.28
N THR A 96 8.27 -11.07 15.95
CA THR A 96 8.38 -10.76 17.39
C THR A 96 7.81 -11.86 18.29
N GLY A 97 7.16 -12.88 17.72
CA GLY A 97 6.51 -13.94 18.47
C GLY A 97 5.30 -13.47 19.28
N LEU A 98 4.64 -12.38 18.85
CA LEU A 98 3.39 -11.91 19.47
C LEU A 98 2.22 -12.87 19.24
N ILE A 99 2.34 -13.72 18.23
CA ILE A 99 1.40 -14.81 17.93
C ILE A 99 2.17 -16.12 17.80
N ASP A 100 1.56 -17.21 18.28
CA ASP A 100 2.05 -18.57 18.11
C ASP A 100 1.15 -19.31 17.10
N SER A 101 1.14 -18.80 15.87
CA SER A 101 0.33 -19.29 14.75
C SER A 101 1.01 -18.96 13.44
N GLU A 102 0.77 -19.78 12.41
CA GLU A 102 1.20 -19.52 11.04
C GLU A 102 0.23 -18.59 10.30
N THR A 103 -0.97 -18.36 10.84
CA THR A 103 -2.00 -17.50 10.25
C THR A 103 -2.48 -16.47 11.25
N VAL A 104 -2.71 -15.26 10.75
CA VAL A 104 -3.41 -14.18 11.47
C VAL A 104 -4.51 -13.61 10.59
N GLU A 105 -5.63 -13.24 11.21
CA GLU A 105 -6.72 -12.52 10.56
C GLU A 105 -6.74 -11.05 11.03
N PHE A 106 -6.97 -10.15 10.09
CA PHE A 106 -7.14 -8.72 10.34
C PHE A 106 -8.59 -8.31 10.09
N ASP A 107 -9.21 -7.68 11.09
CA ASP A 107 -10.50 -6.98 10.97
C ASP A 107 -10.25 -5.53 10.52
N THR A 108 -10.75 -5.17 9.34
CA THR A 108 -10.39 -3.92 8.65
C THR A 108 -11.63 -3.30 7.97
N LEU A 109 -11.53 -2.05 7.53
CA LEU A 109 -12.62 -1.38 6.80
C LEU A 109 -12.96 -2.06 5.46
N SER A 110 -11.99 -2.74 4.85
CA SER A 110 -12.20 -3.54 3.62
C SER A 110 -12.71 -4.95 3.88
N GLY A 111 -13.03 -5.28 5.14
CA GLY A 111 -13.40 -6.63 5.57
C GLY A 111 -12.22 -7.41 6.14
N ALA A 112 -12.45 -8.72 6.35
CA ALA A 112 -11.44 -9.60 6.90
C ALA A 112 -10.33 -9.88 5.86
N LEU A 113 -9.08 -9.70 6.26
CA LEU A 113 -7.90 -10.06 5.48
C LEU A 113 -7.10 -11.12 6.23
N THR A 114 -6.37 -11.98 5.52
CA THR A 114 -5.52 -12.98 6.17
C THR A 114 -4.08 -12.87 5.72
N ALA A 115 -3.16 -13.13 6.66
CA ALA A 115 -1.75 -13.29 6.37
C ALA A 115 -1.27 -14.66 6.88
N LYS A 116 -0.44 -15.30 6.07
CA LYS A 116 0.15 -16.61 6.39
C LYS A 116 1.68 -16.55 6.31
N HIS A 117 2.35 -17.05 7.33
CA HIS A 117 3.80 -17.22 7.36
C HIS A 117 4.20 -18.54 6.72
N LEU A 118 4.95 -18.48 5.63
CA LEU A 118 5.49 -19.64 4.91
C LEU A 118 6.89 -19.96 5.45
N LYS A 119 6.96 -20.74 6.53
CA LYS A 119 8.18 -21.01 7.31
C LYS A 119 9.38 -21.56 6.53
N ILE A 120 9.17 -22.22 5.39
CA ILE A 120 10.26 -22.82 4.61
C ILE A 120 11.12 -21.73 3.96
N ASP A 121 10.46 -20.70 3.43
CA ASP A 121 11.09 -19.62 2.64
C ASP A 121 11.15 -18.30 3.43
N ASP A 122 10.62 -18.28 4.66
CA ASP A 122 10.44 -17.10 5.53
C ASP A 122 9.63 -15.97 4.85
N GLU A 123 8.67 -16.36 4.01
CA GLU A 123 7.80 -15.45 3.27
C GLU A 123 6.46 -15.24 3.97
N ILE A 124 5.78 -14.14 3.62
CA ILE A 124 4.43 -13.84 4.09
C ILE A 124 3.50 -13.75 2.89
N GLU A 125 2.50 -14.61 2.86
CA GLU A 125 1.42 -14.59 1.88
C GLU A 125 0.25 -13.77 2.43
N LEU A 126 -0.30 -12.88 1.60
CA LEU A 126 -1.46 -12.05 1.92
C LEU A 126 -2.64 -12.42 1.02
N ASP A 127 -3.81 -12.61 1.61
CA ASP A 127 -5.07 -12.83 0.87
C ASP A 127 -5.91 -11.55 0.88
N PHE A 128 -6.07 -10.95 -0.31
CA PHE A 128 -6.74 -9.67 -0.53
C PHE A 128 -7.93 -9.78 -1.48
N PRO A 129 -8.93 -8.89 -1.34
CA PRO A 129 -10.06 -8.85 -2.26
C PRO A 129 -9.62 -8.52 -3.68
N VAL A 130 -10.21 -9.22 -4.65
CA VAL A 130 -9.98 -8.95 -6.07
C VAL A 130 -10.55 -7.58 -6.45
N VAL A 131 -9.70 -6.73 -7.02
CA VAL A 131 -10.11 -5.46 -7.65
C VAL A 131 -10.34 -5.71 -9.15
N PRO A 132 -11.58 -5.65 -9.65
CA PRO A 132 -11.85 -5.88 -11.06
C PRO A 132 -11.31 -4.73 -11.91
N THR A 133 -10.77 -5.08 -13.08
CA THR A 133 -10.40 -4.12 -14.12
C THR A 133 -11.47 -4.09 -15.21
N PHE A 134 -11.55 -2.96 -15.91
CA PHE A 134 -12.42 -2.78 -17.06
C PHE A 134 -11.67 -2.08 -18.18
N GLU A 135 -12.13 -2.34 -19.41
CA GLU A 135 -11.68 -1.62 -20.58
C GLU A 135 -12.10 -0.15 -20.47
N VAL A 136 -11.17 0.75 -20.80
CA VAL A 136 -11.49 2.16 -20.95
C VAL A 136 -12.09 2.32 -22.34
N ASN A 137 -13.36 2.73 -22.43
CA ASN A 137 -13.96 3.10 -23.72
C ASN A 137 -13.35 4.44 -24.16
N TYR A 138 -12.24 4.36 -24.90
CA TYR A 138 -11.49 5.53 -25.34
C TYR A 138 -12.32 6.43 -26.25
N ILE A 139 -12.40 7.71 -25.88
CA ILE A 139 -12.54 8.79 -26.86
C ILE A 139 -11.12 9.31 -27.13
N ASP A 140 -10.81 9.76 -28.35
CA ASP A 140 -9.45 10.21 -28.74
C ASP A 140 -8.84 11.23 -27.74
N ASP A 141 -9.67 12.03 -27.10
CA ASP A 141 -9.27 13.00 -26.08
C ASP A 141 -8.63 12.35 -24.83
N ASP A 142 -9.09 11.18 -24.40
CA ASP A 142 -8.58 10.50 -23.19
C ASP A 142 -7.15 9.97 -23.41
N LEU A 143 -6.89 9.35 -24.56
CA LEU A 143 -5.55 8.88 -24.93
C LEU A 143 -4.57 10.05 -25.07
N SER A 144 -5.04 11.18 -25.59
CA SER A 144 -4.22 12.40 -25.68
C SER A 144 -3.86 12.94 -24.29
N LEU A 145 -4.78 12.84 -23.33
CA LEU A 145 -4.57 13.26 -21.94
C LEU A 145 -3.52 12.38 -21.26
N PHE A 146 -3.65 11.05 -21.35
CA PHE A 146 -2.68 10.12 -20.76
C PHE A 146 -1.31 10.25 -21.43
N SER A 147 -1.25 10.33 -22.76
CA SER A 147 0.00 10.54 -23.48
C SER A 147 0.70 11.82 -23.03
N LYS A 148 -0.03 12.93 -22.89
CA LYS A 148 0.51 14.19 -22.38
C LYS A 148 1.02 14.06 -20.94
N ALA A 149 0.24 13.41 -20.07
CA ALA A 149 0.60 13.17 -18.68
C ALA A 149 1.88 12.32 -18.56
N LEU A 150 2.04 11.35 -19.45
CA LEU A 150 3.20 10.47 -19.54
C LEU A 150 4.30 11.02 -20.46
N ASN A 151 4.27 12.33 -20.73
CA ASN A 151 5.28 13.05 -21.50
C ASN A 151 5.59 12.42 -22.88
N GLY A 152 4.57 11.88 -23.55
CA GLY A 152 4.66 11.29 -24.88
C GLY A 152 5.10 9.83 -24.90
N ALA A 153 5.12 9.13 -23.77
CA ALA A 153 5.42 7.69 -23.74
C ALA A 153 4.46 6.90 -24.63
N THR A 154 4.98 5.83 -25.26
CA THR A 154 4.19 4.95 -26.13
C THR A 154 3.33 4.01 -25.28
N ILE A 155 2.02 4.25 -25.31
CA ILE A 155 1.00 3.45 -24.62
C ILE A 155 0.59 2.27 -25.51
N VAL A 156 0.60 1.07 -24.94
CA VAL A 156 0.19 -0.18 -25.58
C VAL A 156 -1.23 -0.55 -25.22
N ASP A 157 -1.60 -0.39 -23.95
CA ASP A 157 -2.93 -0.70 -23.43
C ASP A 157 -3.24 0.18 -22.23
N VAL A 158 -4.52 0.36 -21.93
CA VAL A 158 -5.00 1.04 -20.72
C VAL A 158 -6.18 0.28 -20.14
N LYS A 159 -6.11 0.01 -18.84
CA LYS A 159 -7.23 -0.51 -18.05
C LYS A 159 -7.58 0.50 -16.96
N ALA A 160 -8.78 0.38 -16.42
CA ALA A 160 -9.19 1.14 -15.24
C ALA A 160 -9.69 0.20 -14.15
N THR A 161 -9.53 0.63 -12.90
CA THR A 161 -10.31 0.15 -11.76
C THR A 161 -11.36 1.22 -11.44
N LYS A 162 -12.14 1.03 -10.36
CA LYS A 162 -13.09 2.06 -9.91
C LYS A 162 -12.41 3.39 -9.53
N LYS A 163 -11.13 3.33 -9.14
CA LYS A 163 -10.38 4.46 -8.58
C LYS A 163 -9.20 4.85 -9.49
N ASP A 164 -8.47 3.86 -10.00
CA ASP A 164 -7.17 4.07 -10.64
C ASP A 164 -7.18 3.72 -12.13
N ILE A 165 -6.15 4.20 -12.83
CA ILE A 165 -5.86 3.81 -14.22
C ILE A 165 -4.55 3.03 -14.26
N LEU A 166 -4.53 1.96 -15.04
CA LEU A 166 -3.34 1.15 -15.36
C LEU A 166 -2.96 1.38 -16.82
N VAL A 167 -1.80 1.96 -17.06
CA VAL A 167 -1.27 2.23 -18.40
C VAL A 167 -0.11 1.29 -18.68
N VAL A 168 -0.25 0.47 -19.73
CA VAL A 168 0.81 -0.42 -20.19
C VAL A 168 1.67 0.32 -21.21
N LEU A 169 2.97 0.44 -20.94
CA LEU A 169 3.95 1.05 -21.82
C LEU A 169 4.67 -0.01 -22.68
N SER A 170 5.34 0.46 -23.73
CA SER A 170 5.98 -0.42 -24.72
C SER A 170 7.17 -1.24 -24.21
N SER A 171 7.84 -0.82 -23.14
CA SER A 171 8.98 -1.55 -22.58
C SER A 171 9.28 -1.19 -21.12
N TRP A 172 10.08 -2.02 -20.46
CA TRP A 172 10.60 -1.78 -19.12
C TRP A 172 11.34 -0.43 -19.02
N GLU A 173 12.20 -0.13 -19.99
CA GLU A 173 12.95 1.13 -20.04
C GLU A 173 12.01 2.34 -20.17
N ALA A 174 10.91 2.20 -20.92
CA ALA A 174 9.91 3.26 -21.03
C ALA A 174 9.23 3.58 -19.69
N VAL A 175 9.14 2.62 -18.76
CA VAL A 175 8.62 2.83 -17.39
C VAL A 175 9.68 3.45 -16.49
N ILE A 176 10.90 2.89 -16.49
CA ILE A 176 11.99 3.34 -15.60
C ILE A 176 12.45 4.76 -15.94
N ASP A 177 12.61 5.07 -17.24
CA ASP A 177 13.07 6.38 -17.69
C ASP A 177 11.95 7.43 -17.75
N LEU A 178 10.71 7.04 -17.45
CA LEU A 178 9.54 7.91 -17.51
C LEU A 178 9.73 9.13 -16.60
N LYS A 179 9.53 10.31 -17.17
CA LYS A 179 9.42 11.58 -16.45
C LYS A 179 8.00 12.12 -16.63
N PRO A 180 7.05 11.71 -15.76
CA PRO A 180 5.66 12.11 -15.91
C PRO A 180 5.48 13.60 -15.60
N ARG A 181 4.45 14.19 -16.18
CA ARG A 181 3.97 15.53 -15.86
C ARG A 181 2.91 15.41 -14.76
N LEU A 182 3.36 15.49 -13.51
CA LEU A 182 2.50 15.25 -12.34
C LEU A 182 1.26 16.16 -12.30
N ASP A 183 1.39 17.41 -12.75
CA ASP A 183 0.29 18.36 -12.86
C ASP A 183 -0.78 17.92 -13.89
N GLU A 184 -0.37 17.21 -14.94
CA GLU A 184 -1.26 16.63 -15.93
C GLU A 184 -1.87 15.30 -15.43
N ILE A 185 -1.12 14.50 -14.67
CA ILE A 185 -1.68 13.31 -13.98
C ILE A 185 -2.81 13.73 -13.04
N SER A 186 -2.66 14.83 -12.29
CA SER A 186 -3.73 15.37 -11.44
C SER A 186 -5.02 15.74 -12.19
N LYS A 187 -4.96 15.95 -13.51
CA LYS A 187 -6.12 16.25 -14.36
C LYS A 187 -6.79 14.99 -14.91
N CYS A 188 -6.12 13.84 -14.87
CA CYS A 188 -6.67 12.56 -15.33
C CYS A 188 -7.86 12.12 -14.47
N PRO A 189 -8.86 11.42 -15.02
CA PRO A 189 -10.05 10.98 -14.28
C PRO A 189 -9.77 9.74 -13.40
N CYS A 190 -8.74 9.81 -12.55
CA CYS A 190 -8.33 8.75 -11.64
C CYS A 190 -7.83 9.32 -10.30
N GLU A 191 -7.85 8.49 -9.27
CA GLU A 191 -7.22 8.73 -7.98
C GLU A 191 -5.69 8.60 -8.11
N GLY A 192 -5.22 7.50 -8.71
CA GLY A 192 -3.84 7.32 -9.12
C GLY A 192 -3.67 6.69 -10.49
N MET A 193 -2.46 6.81 -11.03
CA MET A 193 -2.04 6.27 -12.31
C MET A 193 -0.90 5.29 -12.10
N MET A 194 -1.16 4.01 -12.38
CA MET A 194 -0.16 2.95 -12.47
C MET A 194 0.38 2.91 -13.90
N VAL A 195 1.70 2.85 -14.04
CA VAL A 195 2.36 2.57 -15.32
C VAL A 195 3.14 1.28 -15.20
N THR A 196 3.03 0.40 -16.19
CA THR A 196 3.69 -0.91 -16.15
C THR A 196 4.16 -1.34 -17.53
N ALA A 197 5.12 -2.26 -17.56
CA ALA A 197 5.51 -2.95 -18.78
C ALA A 197 6.06 -4.33 -18.43
N SER A 198 5.88 -5.28 -19.35
CA SER A 198 6.50 -6.60 -19.26
C SER A 198 8.02 -6.50 -19.23
N ALA A 199 8.65 -7.42 -18.51
CA ALA A 199 10.09 -7.49 -18.47
C ALA A 199 10.69 -7.98 -19.79
N SER A 200 11.93 -7.55 -20.02
CA SER A 200 12.75 -8.06 -21.12
C SER A 200 13.01 -9.56 -20.94
N ALA A 201 13.09 -10.29 -22.05
CA ALA A 201 13.34 -11.73 -22.02
C ALA A 201 14.63 -12.08 -21.24
N GLY A 202 14.52 -12.99 -20.27
CA GLY A 202 15.62 -13.40 -19.40
C GLY A 202 15.75 -12.61 -18.09
N SER A 203 14.86 -11.65 -17.83
CA SER A 203 14.68 -11.05 -16.51
C SER A 203 14.22 -12.10 -15.47
N THR A 204 14.62 -11.91 -14.21
CA THR A 204 14.08 -12.67 -13.07
C THR A 204 12.70 -12.18 -12.61
N PHE A 205 12.27 -11.02 -13.10
CA PHE A 205 10.96 -10.42 -12.86
C PHE A 205 10.08 -10.51 -14.09
N ASP A 206 8.76 -10.55 -13.89
CA ASP A 206 7.78 -10.59 -14.98
C ASP A 206 7.42 -9.21 -15.53
N PHE A 207 7.46 -8.16 -14.70
CA PHE A 207 7.10 -6.78 -15.05
C PHE A 207 7.74 -5.78 -14.09
N CYS A 208 7.70 -4.50 -14.46
CA CYS A 208 7.97 -3.37 -13.56
C CYS A 208 6.73 -2.49 -13.44
N SER A 209 6.60 -1.78 -12.32
CA SER A 209 5.48 -0.87 -12.11
C SER A 209 5.91 0.40 -11.38
N ARG A 210 5.24 1.51 -11.67
CA ARG A 210 5.33 2.77 -10.91
C ARG A 210 3.93 3.31 -10.69
N TYR A 211 3.69 3.97 -9.56
CA TYR A 211 2.39 4.53 -9.21
C TYR A 211 2.49 6.00 -8.82
N PHE A 212 1.68 6.82 -9.48
CA PHE A 212 1.64 8.26 -9.29
C PHE A 212 0.27 8.66 -8.75
N ALA A 213 0.23 9.32 -7.59
CA ALA A 213 -1.00 9.71 -6.91
C ALA A 213 -0.98 11.20 -6.48
N PRO A 214 -0.64 12.14 -7.38
CA PRO A 214 -0.37 13.54 -7.01
C PRO A 214 -1.60 14.27 -6.43
N ARG A 215 -2.82 13.76 -6.65
CA ARG A 215 -4.04 14.27 -6.02
C ARG A 215 -4.05 14.13 -4.50
N PHE A 216 -3.29 13.17 -3.98
CA PHE A 216 -3.13 12.93 -2.54
C PHE A 216 -1.83 13.54 -1.99
N GLY A 217 -1.15 14.40 -2.77
CA GLY A 217 0.13 14.98 -2.39
C GLY A 217 1.32 14.00 -2.48
N ILE A 218 1.08 12.78 -2.98
CA ILE A 218 2.10 11.76 -3.17
C ILE A 218 2.50 11.74 -4.64
N ASN A 219 3.65 12.31 -4.96
CA ASN A 219 4.13 12.39 -6.35
C ASN A 219 4.34 10.99 -6.94
N GLU A 220 4.96 10.09 -6.18
CA GLU A 220 5.23 8.71 -6.57
C GLU A 220 5.29 7.83 -5.33
N VAL A 221 4.62 6.68 -5.38
CA VAL A 221 4.74 5.63 -4.36
C VAL A 221 5.80 4.64 -4.81
N ILE A 222 6.66 4.22 -3.88
CA ILE A 222 7.59 3.12 -4.13
C ILE A 222 6.77 1.84 -4.28
N ILE A 223 6.69 1.35 -5.51
CA ILE A 223 6.18 0.03 -5.88
C ILE A 223 7.35 -0.73 -6.51
N ILE A 224 7.42 -2.04 -6.27
CA ILE A 224 8.44 -2.93 -6.84
C ILE A 224 8.26 -3.04 -8.36
#